data_AF-A0ABD4YN31-F1
#
_entry.id   AF-A0ABD4YN31-F1
#
_cell.length_a   1.000
_cell.length_b   1.000
_cell.length_c   1.000
_cell.angle_alpha   90.00
_cell.angle_beta   90.00
_cell.angle_gamma   90.00
#
_symmetry.space_group_name_H-M   'P 1'
#
loop_
_entity.id
_entity.type
_entity.pdbx_description
1 polymer ?
#
loop_
_entity_poly.entity_id
_entity_poly.type
_entity_poly.pdbx_seq_one_letter_code
_entity_poly.pdbx_strand_id
1 'polypeptide(L)'
;MQRFEQQLDALNMREVWERLPISLRSIPKLIHDSTGIELEVMHKADCLDPLVNIDMATAAFEIDGHQQRVMLWCDPLTATESVIGHELLHLRRDICEGQIKLMPTRFCDPAMSNMAYQLENEMEHIFIIPEEISLFSDAEDRWAKDYADVINRIMNREKPDKTEMVLAWMQIRNSLPNHTDLAKKFGPHIYAQGEMWAQESQSFNDVAKEAKDQNNKRRLLSWMMEAIHTWHPDHRDTVGYGSWQITGAGLNFEPMGVGLLPD
;
A
#
# COMPACT_ATOMS: atom_id res chain seq x y z
N MET A 1 2.36 -3.50 -26.26
CA MET A 1 3.78 -3.56 -25.83
C MET A 1 4.69 -2.58 -26.54
N GLN A 2 4.56 -2.34 -27.86
CA GLN A 2 5.43 -1.38 -28.55
C GLN A 2 5.31 0.05 -27.98
N ARG A 3 4.11 0.44 -27.52
CA ARG A 3 3.87 1.73 -26.87
C ARG A 3 4.55 1.83 -25.50
N PHE A 4 4.41 0.79 -24.66
CA PHE A 4 5.07 0.72 -23.36
C PHE A 4 6.60 0.87 -23.46
N GLU A 5 7.24 0.14 -24.39
CA GLU A 5 8.68 0.26 -24.61
C GLU A 5 9.10 1.67 -25.07
N GLN A 6 8.30 2.31 -25.93
CA GLN A 6 8.54 3.70 -26.35
C GLN A 6 8.42 4.69 -25.20
N GLN A 7 7.49 4.47 -24.26
CA GLN A 7 7.35 5.29 -23.06
C GLN A 7 8.55 5.14 -22.12
N LEU A 8 9.03 3.92 -21.92
CA LEU A 8 10.26 3.68 -21.18
C LEU A 8 11.47 4.37 -21.83
N ASP A 9 11.58 4.33 -23.16
CA ASP A 9 12.65 5.03 -23.89
C ASP A 9 12.56 6.54 -23.72
N ALA A 10 11.36 7.11 -23.87
CA ALA A 10 11.14 8.54 -23.75
C ALA A 10 11.52 9.07 -22.35
N LEU A 11 11.37 8.24 -21.32
CA LEU A 11 11.73 8.56 -19.94
C LEU A 11 13.15 8.13 -19.56
N ASN A 12 13.93 7.54 -20.46
CA ASN A 12 15.23 6.92 -20.18
C ASN A 12 15.18 5.83 -19.08
N MET A 13 14.06 5.11 -18.99
CA MET A 13 13.79 4.10 -17.95
C MET A 13 14.08 2.66 -18.41
N ARG A 14 14.54 2.44 -19.65
CA ARG A 14 14.78 1.08 -20.19
C ARG A 14 15.78 0.28 -19.35
N GLU A 15 16.86 0.91 -18.91
CA GLU A 15 17.88 0.22 -18.11
C GLU A 15 17.34 -0.23 -16.73
N VAL A 16 16.60 0.66 -16.05
CA VAL A 16 15.92 0.33 -14.79
C VAL A 16 14.94 -0.82 -15.01
N TRP A 17 14.16 -0.75 -16.09
CA TRP A 17 13.19 -1.79 -16.45
C TRP A 17 13.85 -3.15 -16.70
N GLU A 18 14.92 -3.21 -17.48
CA GLU A 18 15.59 -4.46 -17.85
C GLU A 18 16.26 -5.16 -16.65
N ARG A 19 16.63 -4.41 -15.61
CA ARG A 19 17.18 -4.93 -14.36
C ARG A 19 16.14 -5.53 -13.41
N LEU A 20 14.84 -5.26 -13.64
CA LEU A 20 13.78 -5.85 -12.83
C LEU A 20 13.79 -7.39 -12.94
N PRO A 21 13.53 -8.09 -11.82
CA PRO A 21 13.21 -9.52 -11.82
C PRO A 21 12.16 -9.87 -12.90
N ILE A 22 12.33 -11.03 -13.54
CA ILE A 22 11.44 -11.47 -14.63
C ILE A 22 9.98 -11.56 -14.15
N SER A 23 9.76 -11.99 -12.91
CA SER A 23 8.44 -12.04 -12.29
C SER A 23 7.75 -10.67 -12.34
N LEU A 24 8.46 -9.60 -12.01
CA LEU A 24 7.93 -8.24 -12.03
C LEU A 24 7.74 -7.70 -13.45
N ARG A 25 8.71 -7.96 -14.35
CA ARG A 25 8.59 -7.55 -15.77
C ARG A 25 7.40 -8.19 -16.50
N SER A 26 6.89 -9.32 -15.99
CA SER A 26 5.72 -9.98 -16.56
C SER A 26 4.39 -9.32 -16.18
N ILE A 27 4.35 -8.48 -15.14
CA ILE A 27 3.13 -7.86 -14.61
C ILE A 27 2.37 -7.02 -15.64
N PRO A 28 3.01 -6.14 -16.44
CA PRO A 28 2.28 -5.39 -17.47
C PRO A 28 1.58 -6.30 -18.48
N LYS A 29 2.21 -7.42 -18.85
CA LYS A 29 1.60 -8.40 -19.73
C LYS A 29 0.44 -9.12 -19.03
N LEU A 30 0.58 -9.49 -17.76
CA LEU A 30 -0.49 -10.10 -16.98
C LEU A 30 -1.72 -9.18 -16.88
N ILE A 31 -1.50 -7.89 -16.61
CA ILE A 31 -2.56 -6.87 -16.58
C ILE A 31 -3.24 -6.80 -17.96
N HIS A 32 -2.47 -6.65 -19.03
CA HIS A 32 -3.00 -6.57 -20.39
C HIS A 32 -3.76 -7.84 -20.80
N ASP A 33 -3.23 -9.02 -20.51
CA ASP A 33 -3.88 -10.28 -20.86
C ASP A 33 -5.19 -10.48 -20.08
N SER A 34 -5.28 -9.94 -18.86
CA SER A 34 -6.46 -10.05 -18.01
C SER A 34 -7.52 -8.98 -18.29
N THR A 35 -7.10 -7.75 -18.62
CA THR A 35 -7.99 -6.57 -18.72
C THR A 35 -8.14 -6.00 -20.12
N GLY A 36 -7.22 -6.32 -21.04
CA GLY A 36 -7.06 -5.62 -22.32
C GLY A 36 -6.40 -4.25 -22.21
N ILE A 37 -6.02 -3.79 -21.01
CA ILE A 37 -5.42 -2.47 -20.76
C ILE A 37 -3.89 -2.60 -20.76
N GLU A 38 -3.21 -1.79 -21.57
CA GLU A 38 -1.75 -1.68 -21.53
C GLU A 38 -1.34 -0.73 -20.39
N LEU A 39 -0.38 -1.14 -19.56
CA LEU A 39 0.23 -0.25 -18.56
C LEU A 39 0.91 0.91 -19.27
N GLU A 40 0.61 2.13 -18.86
CA GLU A 40 1.29 3.34 -19.31
C GLU A 40 2.36 3.75 -18.30
N VAL A 41 3.52 4.22 -18.77
CA VAL A 41 4.55 4.83 -17.91
C VAL A 41 4.68 6.30 -18.27
N MET A 42 4.55 7.17 -17.28
CA MET A 42 4.49 8.62 -17.44
C MET A 42 5.38 9.32 -16.43
N HIS A 43 5.86 10.52 -16.77
CA HIS A 43 6.62 11.33 -15.83
C HIS A 43 5.69 11.84 -14.73
N LYS A 44 6.08 11.74 -13.45
CA LYS A 44 5.19 12.15 -12.34
C LYS A 44 4.78 13.62 -12.38
N ALA A 45 5.61 14.49 -12.94
CA ALA A 45 5.30 15.91 -13.14
C ALA A 45 4.17 16.18 -14.15
N ASP A 46 3.79 15.18 -14.96
CA ASP A 46 2.66 15.28 -15.91
C ASP A 46 1.32 14.88 -15.25
N CYS A 47 1.32 14.50 -13.97
CA CYS A 47 0.12 14.16 -13.22
C CYS A 47 -0.67 15.45 -12.90
N LEU A 48 -1.82 15.63 -13.55
CA LEU A 48 -2.63 16.86 -13.49
C LEU A 48 -3.63 16.89 -12.32
N ASP A 49 -4.10 15.73 -11.88
CA ASP A 49 -4.95 15.56 -10.70
C ASP A 49 -4.13 14.80 -9.66
N PRO A 50 -3.91 15.36 -8.45
CA PRO A 50 -2.93 14.77 -7.56
C PRO A 50 -3.46 13.44 -7.02
N LEU A 51 -2.85 12.35 -7.48
CA LEU A 51 -2.66 11.20 -6.61
C LEU A 51 -2.10 11.71 -5.28
N VAL A 52 -2.67 11.20 -4.18
CA VAL A 52 -2.33 11.66 -2.83
C VAL A 52 -0.82 11.61 -2.63
N ASN A 53 -0.20 12.77 -2.36
CA ASN A 53 1.23 12.92 -2.08
C ASN A 53 2.20 12.56 -3.23
N ILE A 54 1.78 12.58 -4.50
CA ILE A 54 2.67 12.26 -5.63
C ILE A 54 3.95 13.12 -5.69
N ASP A 55 3.88 14.38 -5.22
CA ASP A 55 5.04 15.27 -5.16
C ASP A 55 6.17 14.71 -4.28
N MET A 56 5.82 14.01 -3.20
CA MET A 56 6.76 13.39 -2.27
C MET A 56 7.19 11.98 -2.70
N ALA A 57 6.47 11.35 -3.63
CA ALA A 57 6.74 9.99 -4.06
C ALA A 57 7.74 9.94 -5.22
N THR A 58 8.62 8.93 -5.23
CA THR A 58 9.51 8.66 -6.36
C THR A 58 8.74 8.02 -7.53
N ALA A 59 7.82 7.13 -7.20
CA ALA A 59 6.86 6.56 -8.12
C ALA A 59 5.52 6.36 -7.40
N ALA A 60 4.46 6.22 -8.19
CA ALA A 60 3.12 5.88 -7.74
C ALA A 60 2.37 5.23 -8.91
N PHE A 61 1.36 4.41 -8.63
CA PHE A 61 0.45 3.92 -9.66
C PHE A 61 -0.93 4.56 -9.57
N GLU A 62 -1.67 4.50 -10.67
CA GLU A 62 -3.07 4.89 -10.78
C GLU A 62 -3.85 3.85 -11.56
N ILE A 63 -5.07 3.59 -11.11
CA ILE A 63 -6.04 2.75 -11.81
C ILE A 63 -7.30 3.60 -12.03
N ASP A 64 -7.59 3.92 -13.29
CA ASP A 64 -8.80 4.64 -13.68
C ASP A 64 -9.71 3.69 -14.47
N GLY A 65 -10.68 3.10 -13.77
CA GLY A 65 -11.71 2.26 -14.39
C GLY A 65 -12.71 3.02 -15.26
N HIS A 66 -12.85 4.34 -15.14
CA HIS A 66 -13.71 5.09 -16.05
C HIS A 66 -13.03 5.30 -17.41
N GLN A 67 -11.74 5.67 -17.41
CA GLN A 67 -10.95 5.82 -18.63
C GLN A 67 -10.38 4.50 -19.16
N GLN A 68 -10.49 3.41 -18.41
CA GLN A 68 -9.87 2.12 -18.70
C GLN A 68 -8.35 2.26 -18.85
N ARG A 69 -7.71 2.92 -17.88
CA ARG A 69 -6.27 3.20 -17.86
C ARG A 69 -5.62 2.67 -16.60
N VAL A 70 -4.41 2.15 -16.76
CA VAL A 70 -3.51 1.79 -15.67
C VAL A 70 -2.21 2.54 -15.93
N MET A 71 -1.76 3.33 -14.97
CA MET A 71 -0.61 4.21 -15.14
C MET A 71 0.40 3.98 -14.01
N LEU A 72 1.67 4.03 -14.38
CA LEU A 72 2.79 4.15 -13.47
C LEU A 72 3.41 5.53 -13.67
N TRP A 73 3.33 6.35 -12.64
CA TRP A 73 3.95 7.67 -12.57
C TRP A 73 5.31 7.53 -11.90
N CYS A 74 6.37 8.07 -12.51
CA CYS A 74 7.69 8.03 -11.89
C CYS A 74 8.52 9.29 -12.18
N ASP A 75 9.45 9.60 -11.28
CA ASP A 75 10.57 10.49 -11.58
C ASP A 75 11.76 9.65 -12.11
N PRO A 76 12.11 9.76 -13.40
CA PRO A 76 13.17 8.94 -14.00
C PRO A 76 14.55 9.25 -13.44
N LEU A 77 14.75 10.37 -12.74
CA LEU A 77 16.03 10.71 -12.12
C LEU A 77 16.26 9.95 -10.81
N THR A 78 15.19 9.53 -10.14
CA THR A 78 15.25 8.95 -8.79
C THR A 78 14.64 7.54 -8.72
N ALA A 79 13.90 7.10 -9.74
CA ALA A 79 13.31 5.78 -9.81
C ALA A 79 14.36 4.67 -9.94
N THR A 80 14.36 3.76 -8.96
CA THR A 80 15.18 2.55 -8.96
C THR A 80 14.36 1.33 -9.33
N GLU A 81 15.02 0.20 -9.62
CA GLU A 81 14.36 -1.07 -9.87
C GLU A 81 13.48 -1.51 -8.69
N SER A 82 13.90 -1.26 -7.45
CA SER A 82 13.12 -1.61 -6.27
C SER A 82 11.86 -0.75 -6.15
N VAL A 83 11.95 0.54 -6.43
CA VAL A 83 10.80 1.46 -6.39
C VAL A 83 9.78 1.11 -7.48
N ILE A 84 10.24 0.90 -8.72
CA ILE A 84 9.34 0.47 -9.80
C ILE A 84 8.75 -0.90 -9.50
N GLY A 85 9.56 -1.81 -8.95
CA GLY A 85 9.11 -3.14 -8.54
C GLY A 85 8.03 -3.09 -7.47
N HIS A 86 8.15 -2.20 -6.49
CA HIS A 86 7.18 -1.96 -5.44
C HIS A 86 5.80 -1.59 -6.01
N GLU A 87 5.73 -0.59 -6.89
CA GLU A 87 4.47 -0.18 -7.53
C GLU A 87 3.85 -1.29 -8.39
N LEU A 88 4.68 -2.08 -9.08
CA LEU A 88 4.20 -3.23 -9.87
C LEU A 88 3.59 -4.32 -8.99
N LEU A 89 4.16 -4.58 -7.80
CA LEU A 89 3.60 -5.53 -6.83
C LEU A 89 2.21 -5.08 -6.38
N HIS A 90 2.04 -3.80 -6.06
CA HIS A 90 0.72 -3.24 -5.75
C HIS A 90 -0.27 -3.42 -6.91
N LEU A 91 0.13 -3.06 -8.14
CA LEU A 91 -0.72 -3.23 -9.33
C LEU A 91 -1.14 -4.69 -9.56
N ARG A 92 -0.22 -5.65 -9.38
CA ARG A 92 -0.54 -7.09 -9.50
C ARG A 92 -1.60 -7.48 -8.47
N ARG A 93 -1.45 -7.05 -7.23
CA ARG A 93 -2.37 -7.40 -6.14
C ARG A 93 -3.74 -6.77 -6.32
N ASP A 94 -3.78 -5.51 -6.76
CA ASP A 94 -5.02 -4.79 -7.00
C ASP A 94 -5.80 -5.36 -8.20
N ILE A 95 -5.14 -5.59 -9.33
CA ILE A 95 -5.82 -5.93 -10.60
C ILE A 95 -5.88 -7.44 -10.83
N CYS A 96 -4.76 -8.14 -10.67
CA CYS A 96 -4.66 -9.56 -11.05
C CYS A 96 -5.13 -10.48 -9.92
N GLU A 97 -4.88 -10.10 -8.66
CA GLU A 97 -5.32 -10.88 -7.49
C GLU A 97 -6.68 -10.42 -6.95
N GLY A 98 -7.18 -9.24 -7.37
CA GLY A 98 -8.50 -8.72 -6.98
C GLY A 98 -8.62 -8.46 -5.49
N GLN A 99 -7.54 -7.99 -4.85
CA GLN A 99 -7.53 -7.76 -3.39
C GLN A 99 -8.57 -6.70 -3.00
N ILE A 100 -9.21 -6.93 -1.84
CA ILE A 100 -10.14 -5.95 -1.24
C ILE A 100 -9.30 -4.78 -0.72
N LYS A 101 -9.79 -3.54 -0.90
CA LYS A 101 -9.14 -2.30 -0.48
C LYS A 101 -10.08 -1.46 0.38
N LEU A 102 -9.51 -0.70 1.32
CA LEU A 102 -10.21 0.43 1.93
C LEU A 102 -10.24 1.59 0.94
N MET A 103 -11.38 2.28 0.85
CA MET A 103 -11.53 3.45 0.00
C MET A 103 -12.33 4.53 0.71
N PRO A 104 -11.96 5.81 0.57
CA PRO A 104 -12.80 6.90 1.03
C PRO A 104 -14.08 6.96 0.20
N THR A 105 -15.20 7.21 0.87
CA THR A 105 -16.46 7.53 0.19
C THR A 105 -16.49 8.98 -0.28
N ARG A 106 -17.48 9.34 -1.11
CA ARG A 106 -17.73 10.74 -1.50
C ARG A 106 -18.04 11.71 -0.34
N PHE A 107 -18.32 11.17 0.85
CA PHE A 107 -18.62 11.95 2.05
C PHE A 107 -17.41 12.08 2.99
N CYS A 108 -16.28 11.48 2.63
CA CYS A 108 -15.04 11.57 3.37
C CYS A 108 -14.43 12.96 3.21
N ASP A 109 -14.15 13.63 4.33
CA ASP A 109 -13.36 14.86 4.28
C ASP A 109 -11.92 14.57 3.84
N PRO A 110 -11.15 15.59 3.38
CA PRO A 110 -9.80 15.36 2.87
C PRO A 110 -8.83 14.72 3.87
N ALA A 111 -8.96 15.02 5.17
CA ALA A 111 -8.04 14.47 6.17
C ALA A 111 -8.31 12.98 6.39
N MET A 112 -9.58 12.59 6.50
CA MET A 112 -9.96 11.18 6.62
C MET A 112 -9.72 10.42 5.31
N SER A 113 -9.85 11.06 4.15
CA SER A 113 -9.51 10.47 2.85
C SER A 113 -8.04 10.07 2.79
N ASN A 114 -7.14 10.99 3.17
CA ASN A 114 -5.71 10.72 3.25
C ASN A 114 -5.39 9.60 4.26
N MET A 115 -6.05 9.61 5.41
CA MET A 115 -5.89 8.54 6.41
C MET A 115 -6.34 7.18 5.85
N ALA A 116 -7.48 7.11 5.16
CA ALA A 116 -7.97 5.86 4.58
C ALA A 116 -6.99 5.28 3.55
N TYR A 117 -6.43 6.11 2.67
CA TYR A 117 -5.40 5.66 1.72
C TYR A 117 -4.10 5.24 2.40
N GLN A 118 -3.65 5.97 3.42
CA GLN A 118 -2.47 5.57 4.20
C GLN A 118 -2.68 4.24 4.93
N LEU A 119 -3.84 4.05 5.54
CA LEU A 119 -4.21 2.80 6.21
C LEU A 119 -4.23 1.62 5.23
N GLU A 120 -4.84 1.82 4.05
CA GLU A 120 -4.85 0.81 2.99
C GLU A 120 -3.42 0.44 2.59
N ASN A 121 -2.60 1.44 2.29
CA ASN A 121 -1.23 1.26 1.83
C ASN A 121 -0.38 0.50 2.87
N GLU A 122 -0.49 0.89 4.14
CA GLU A 122 0.20 0.21 5.24
C GLU A 122 -0.29 -1.23 5.45
N MET A 123 -1.59 -1.50 5.35
CA MET A 123 -2.06 -2.89 5.42
C MET A 123 -1.56 -3.73 4.23
N GLU A 124 -1.44 -3.12 3.06
CA GLU A 124 -0.95 -3.79 1.86
C GLU A 124 0.55 -4.11 1.94
N HIS A 125 1.34 -3.23 2.57
CA HIS A 125 2.78 -3.42 2.81
C HIS A 125 3.14 -4.70 3.59
N ILE A 126 2.19 -5.34 4.28
CA ILE A 126 2.41 -6.65 4.91
C ILE A 126 2.71 -7.75 3.87
N PHE A 127 2.26 -7.58 2.63
CA PHE A 127 2.41 -8.53 1.53
C PHE A 127 3.55 -8.12 0.59
N ILE A 128 3.40 -6.98 -0.08
CA ILE A 128 4.32 -5.84 0.03
C ILE A 128 5.81 -6.13 0.24
N ILE A 129 6.24 -5.65 1.41
CA ILE A 129 7.62 -5.56 1.85
C ILE A 129 8.30 -6.93 1.89
N PRO A 130 7.69 -8.01 2.43
CA PRO A 130 8.34 -9.32 2.41
C PRO A 130 8.66 -9.84 1.00
N GLU A 131 7.78 -9.62 0.03
CA GLU A 131 8.05 -10.00 -1.36
C GLU A 131 9.16 -9.13 -1.95
N GLU A 132 9.13 -7.82 -1.72
CA GLU A 132 10.18 -6.89 -2.16
C GLU A 132 11.57 -7.29 -1.61
N ILE A 133 11.67 -7.62 -0.33
CA ILE A 133 12.90 -8.12 0.32
C ILE A 133 13.43 -9.39 -0.33
N SER A 134 12.54 -10.28 -0.77
CA SER A 134 12.96 -11.51 -1.46
C SER A 134 13.50 -11.27 -2.87
N LEU A 135 13.17 -10.12 -3.47
CA LEU A 135 13.49 -9.75 -4.84
C LEU A 135 14.68 -8.80 -4.95
N PHE A 136 14.86 -7.92 -3.97
CA PHE A 136 15.88 -6.86 -3.98
C PHE A 136 16.73 -6.91 -2.71
N SER A 137 18.04 -7.05 -2.88
CA SER A 137 18.96 -7.29 -1.77
C SER A 137 19.10 -6.12 -0.79
N ASP A 138 18.78 -4.90 -1.21
CA ASP A 138 18.86 -3.68 -0.41
C ASP A 138 17.51 -3.29 0.23
N ALA A 139 16.42 -3.97 -0.12
CA ALA A 139 15.08 -3.57 0.31
C ALA A 139 14.87 -3.69 1.82
N GLU A 140 15.43 -4.72 2.47
CA GLU A 140 15.28 -4.91 3.92
C GLU A 140 15.89 -3.74 4.70
N ASP A 141 17.14 -3.35 4.36
CA ASP A 141 17.83 -2.23 5.00
C ASP A 141 17.13 -0.88 4.74
N ARG A 142 16.63 -0.67 3.52
CA ARG A 142 15.90 0.55 3.16
C ARG A 142 14.59 0.67 3.95
N TRP A 143 13.76 -0.38 3.96
CA TRP A 143 12.54 -0.40 4.77
C TRP A 143 12.83 -0.25 6.26
N ALA A 144 13.87 -0.91 6.77
CA ALA A 144 14.27 -0.75 8.17
C ALA A 144 14.64 0.69 8.52
N LYS A 145 15.32 1.41 7.61
CA LYS A 145 15.61 2.83 7.77
C LYS A 145 14.33 3.67 7.76
N ASP A 146 13.43 3.44 6.79
CA ASP A 146 12.18 4.19 6.68
C ASP A 146 11.31 4.01 7.94
N TYR A 147 11.18 2.78 8.44
CA TYR A 147 10.47 2.54 9.71
C TYR A 147 11.22 3.07 10.93
N ALA A 148 12.56 3.10 10.93
CA ALA A 148 13.30 3.77 12.00
C ALA A 148 12.94 5.26 12.08
N ASP A 149 12.79 5.93 10.93
CA ASP A 149 12.40 7.34 10.85
C ASP A 149 10.93 7.55 11.28
N VAL A 150 10.02 6.64 10.89
CA VAL A 150 8.63 6.63 11.38
C VAL A 150 8.58 6.48 12.90
N ILE A 151 9.28 5.49 13.46
CA ILE A 151 9.35 5.25 14.91
C ILE A 151 9.90 6.49 15.64
N ASN A 152 10.99 7.08 15.13
CA ASN A 152 11.58 8.28 15.70
C ASN A 152 10.57 9.44 15.72
N ARG A 153 9.85 9.65 14.61
CA ARG A 153 8.82 10.69 14.50
C ARG A 153 7.72 10.47 15.53
N ILE A 154 7.21 9.25 15.66
CA ILE A 154 6.17 8.89 16.63
C ILE A 154 6.65 9.15 18.06
N MET A 155 7.84 8.65 18.42
CA MET A 155 8.40 8.76 19.77
C MET A 155 8.67 10.21 20.20
N ASN A 156 8.89 11.11 19.25
CA ASN A 156 9.13 12.53 19.51
C ASN A 156 7.84 13.37 19.64
N ARG A 157 6.65 12.79 19.45
CA ARG A 157 5.37 13.48 19.63
C ARG A 157 4.93 13.42 21.10
N GLU A 158 4.46 14.53 21.64
CA GLU A 158 3.86 14.59 22.99
C GLU A 158 2.61 13.71 23.10
N LYS A 159 1.81 13.68 22.01
CA LYS A 159 0.60 12.86 21.87
C LYS A 159 0.72 12.07 20.57
N PRO A 160 1.31 10.86 20.60
CA PRO A 160 1.40 10.03 19.40
C PRO A 160 0.01 9.57 18.95
N ASP A 161 -0.17 9.47 17.63
CA ASP A 161 -1.40 8.98 17.04
C ASP A 161 -1.48 7.45 17.20
N LYS A 162 -2.62 6.96 17.70
CA LYS A 162 -2.82 5.53 17.99
C LYS A 162 -2.73 4.68 16.73
N THR A 163 -3.34 5.15 15.65
CA THR A 163 -3.41 4.45 14.37
C THR A 163 -2.01 4.28 13.79
N GLU A 164 -1.23 5.36 13.77
CA GLU A 164 0.17 5.36 13.33
C GLU A 164 1.03 4.42 14.17
N MET A 165 0.85 4.41 15.50
CA MET A 165 1.59 3.51 16.40
C MET A 165 1.30 2.03 16.14
N VAL A 166 0.01 1.68 16.02
CA VAL A 166 -0.44 0.29 15.80
C VAL A 166 0.07 -0.23 14.46
N LEU A 167 -0.02 0.58 13.39
CA LEU A 167 0.52 0.22 12.08
C LEU A 167 2.04 0.06 12.10
N ALA A 168 2.77 1.03 12.66
CA ALA A 168 4.23 0.93 12.75
C ALA A 168 4.67 -0.33 13.53
N TRP A 169 3.97 -0.67 14.62
CA TRP A 169 4.22 -1.89 15.36
C TRP A 169 3.99 -3.13 14.50
N MET A 170 2.84 -3.22 13.84
CA MET A 170 2.50 -4.32 12.95
C MET A 170 3.58 -4.55 11.88
N GLN A 171 4.09 -3.49 11.25
CA GLN A 171 5.09 -3.59 10.18
C GLN A 171 6.42 -4.12 10.69
N ILE A 172 6.92 -3.59 11.82
CA ILE A 172 8.16 -4.07 12.44
C ILE A 172 8.05 -5.56 12.78
N ARG A 173 6.87 -6.02 13.19
CA ARG A 173 6.67 -7.39 13.65
C ARG A 173 6.41 -8.38 12.51
N ASN A 174 5.75 -7.96 11.42
CA ASN A 174 5.33 -8.85 10.33
C ASN A 174 6.13 -8.69 9.04
N SER A 175 6.50 -7.46 8.70
CA SER A 175 7.22 -7.11 7.47
C SER A 175 8.72 -7.12 7.67
N LEU A 176 9.20 -6.70 8.86
CA LEU A 176 10.62 -6.61 9.22
C LEU A 176 10.99 -7.44 10.48
N PRO A 177 10.59 -8.74 10.57
CA PRO A 177 10.71 -9.51 11.80
C PRO A 177 12.16 -9.69 12.31
N ASN A 178 13.15 -9.58 11.43
CA ASN A 178 14.57 -9.70 11.77
C ASN A 178 15.13 -8.46 12.49
N HIS A 179 14.48 -7.30 12.36
CA HIS A 179 14.91 -6.04 12.96
C HIS A 179 14.46 -5.93 14.42
N THR A 180 14.93 -6.87 15.24
CA THR A 180 14.55 -6.95 16.66
C THR A 180 14.93 -5.70 17.45
N ASP A 181 15.93 -4.93 17.00
CA ASP A 181 16.33 -3.68 17.64
C ASP A 181 15.29 -2.57 17.45
N LEU A 182 14.62 -2.49 16.30
CA LEU A 182 13.48 -1.59 16.09
C LEU A 182 12.33 -1.97 17.04
N ALA A 183 12.03 -3.26 17.15
CA ALA A 183 10.99 -3.75 18.06
C ALA A 183 11.32 -3.46 19.54
N LYS A 184 12.57 -3.67 19.97
CA LYS A 184 13.03 -3.37 21.34
C LYS A 184 12.97 -1.88 21.64
N LYS A 185 13.27 -1.03 20.66
CA LYS A 185 13.20 0.44 20.79
C LYS A 185 11.75 0.91 20.90
N PHE A 186 10.87 0.42 20.04
CA PHE A 186 9.51 0.93 19.93
C PHE A 186 8.54 0.30 20.94
N GLY A 187 8.68 -1.00 21.22
CA GLY A 187 7.81 -1.75 22.13
C GLY A 187 7.53 -1.03 23.47
N PRO A 188 8.54 -0.58 24.23
CA PRO A 188 8.32 0.14 25.49
C PRO A 188 7.41 1.36 25.36
N HIS A 189 7.42 2.06 24.22
CA HIS A 189 6.59 3.24 23.98
C HIS A 189 5.12 2.88 23.78
N ILE A 190 4.83 1.72 23.18
CA ILE A 190 3.47 1.18 23.04
C ILE A 190 2.93 0.80 24.43
N TYR A 191 3.70 0.03 25.21
CA TYR A 191 3.28 -0.39 26.55
C TYR A 191 3.13 0.78 27.53
N ALA A 192 3.86 1.89 27.32
CA ALA A 192 3.73 3.10 28.11
C ALA A 192 2.39 3.85 27.89
N GLN A 193 1.69 3.62 26.77
CA GLN A 193 0.38 4.25 26.52
C GLN A 193 -0.75 3.64 27.35
N GLY A 194 -0.55 2.42 27.88
CA GLY A 194 -1.50 1.71 28.73
C GLY A 194 -1.79 0.29 28.26
N GLU A 195 -2.36 -0.50 29.17
CA GLU A 195 -2.61 -1.93 28.94
C GLU A 195 -3.54 -2.19 27.75
N MET A 196 -4.62 -1.41 27.61
CA MET A 196 -5.57 -1.59 26.49
C MET A 196 -4.89 -1.36 25.13
N TRP A 197 -4.03 -0.36 25.00
CA TRP A 197 -3.33 -0.07 23.74
C TRP A 197 -2.35 -1.17 23.35
N ALA A 198 -1.64 -1.72 24.34
CA ALA A 198 -0.76 -2.85 24.13
C ALA A 198 -1.54 -4.10 23.68
N GLN A 199 -2.70 -4.36 24.28
CA GLN A 199 -3.58 -5.47 23.90
C GLN A 199 -4.13 -5.29 22.47
N GLU A 200 -4.61 -4.11 22.11
CA GLU A 200 -5.10 -3.84 20.74
C GLU A 200 -3.97 -3.96 19.71
N SER A 201 -2.79 -3.43 20.02
CA SER A 201 -1.60 -3.53 19.15
C SER A 201 -1.18 -4.99 18.93
N GLN A 202 -1.25 -5.82 19.97
CA GLN A 202 -0.98 -7.25 19.86
C GLN A 202 -2.07 -7.98 19.08
N SER A 203 -3.35 -7.67 19.34
CA SER A 203 -4.48 -8.24 18.61
C SER A 203 -4.38 -7.96 17.11
N PHE A 204 -4.06 -6.72 16.73
CA PHE A 204 -3.87 -6.36 15.32
C PHE A 204 -2.68 -7.09 14.71
N ASN A 205 -1.57 -7.16 15.43
CA ASN A 205 -0.39 -7.89 15.00
C ASN A 205 -0.69 -9.38 14.72
N ASP A 206 -1.51 -10.01 15.55
CA ASP A 206 -1.90 -11.42 15.37
C ASP A 206 -2.79 -11.61 14.13
N VAL A 207 -3.73 -10.68 13.89
CA VAL A 207 -4.56 -10.67 12.67
C VAL A 207 -3.72 -10.42 11.42
N ALA A 208 -2.75 -9.50 11.48
CA ALA A 208 -1.81 -9.22 10.40
C ALA A 208 -0.95 -10.44 10.04
N LYS A 209 -0.45 -11.15 11.05
CA LYS A 209 0.28 -12.40 10.84
C LYS A 209 -0.58 -13.44 10.14
N GLU A 210 -1.82 -13.63 10.60
CA GLU A 210 -2.74 -14.57 9.96
C GLU A 210 -3.05 -14.18 8.51
N ALA A 211 -3.31 -12.88 8.26
CA ALA A 211 -3.56 -12.36 6.93
C ALA A 211 -2.39 -12.64 5.98
N LYS A 212 -1.16 -12.40 6.45
CA LYS A 212 0.08 -12.72 5.73
C LYS A 212 0.19 -14.21 5.41
N ASP A 213 0.01 -15.08 6.41
CA ASP A 213 0.12 -16.52 6.28
C ASP A 213 -0.91 -17.10 5.28
N GLN A 214 -2.10 -16.48 5.20
CA GLN A 214 -3.17 -16.87 4.28
C GLN A 214 -3.11 -16.16 2.92
N ASN A 215 -2.21 -15.19 2.74
CA ASN A 215 -2.22 -14.24 1.64
C ASN A 215 -3.60 -13.59 1.39
N ASN A 216 -4.31 -13.23 2.46
CA ASN A 216 -5.68 -12.73 2.41
C ASN A 216 -5.90 -11.57 3.39
N LYS A 217 -6.24 -10.39 2.84
CA LYS A 217 -6.38 -9.15 3.61
C LYS A 217 -7.74 -8.99 4.32
N ARG A 218 -8.71 -9.88 4.10
CA ARG A 218 -10.10 -9.68 4.55
C ARG A 218 -10.23 -9.47 6.07
N ARG A 219 -9.64 -10.36 6.88
CA ARG A 219 -9.71 -10.23 8.35
C ARG A 219 -8.98 -8.99 8.86
N LEU A 220 -7.87 -8.63 8.21
CA LEU A 220 -7.11 -7.43 8.52
C LEU A 220 -7.92 -6.16 8.26
N LEU A 221 -8.62 -6.09 7.13
CA LEU A 221 -9.53 -5.00 6.78
C LEU A 221 -10.69 -4.89 7.78
N SER A 222 -11.30 -6.02 8.13
CA SER A 222 -12.39 -6.05 9.11
C SER A 222 -11.94 -5.44 10.44
N TRP A 223 -10.79 -5.88 10.95
CA TRP A 223 -10.21 -5.36 12.18
C TRP A 223 -9.94 -3.86 12.08
N MET A 224 -9.32 -3.40 10.98
CA MET A 224 -9.02 -1.98 10.79
C MET A 224 -10.28 -1.12 10.73
N MET A 225 -11.35 -1.62 10.12
CA MET A 225 -12.61 -0.90 10.08
C MET A 225 -13.28 -0.80 11.45
N GLU A 226 -13.26 -1.87 12.25
CA GLU A 226 -13.69 -1.82 13.65
C GLU A 226 -12.87 -0.80 14.46
N ALA A 227 -11.56 -0.76 14.21
CA ALA A 227 -10.65 0.20 14.84
C ALA A 227 -10.98 1.65 14.43
N ILE A 228 -11.19 1.93 13.14
CA ILE A 228 -11.63 3.25 12.66
C ILE A 228 -12.96 3.63 13.33
N HIS A 229 -13.94 2.73 13.38
CA HIS A 229 -15.23 3.01 14.02
C HIS A 229 -15.10 3.34 15.51
N THR A 230 -14.13 2.74 16.18
CA THR A 230 -13.91 2.92 17.62
C THR A 230 -13.07 4.17 17.92
N TRP A 231 -12.02 4.41 17.13
CA TRP A 231 -11.06 5.49 17.36
C TRP A 231 -11.48 6.81 16.70
N HIS A 232 -12.28 6.72 15.63
CA HIS A 232 -12.74 7.83 14.81
C HIS A 232 -14.26 7.72 14.53
N PRO A 233 -15.12 7.71 15.56
CA PRO A 233 -16.55 7.40 15.42
C PRO A 233 -17.31 8.36 14.49
N ASP A 234 -16.84 9.60 14.36
CA ASP A 234 -17.42 10.61 13.46
C ASP A 234 -17.20 10.28 11.97
N HIS A 235 -16.29 9.34 11.66
CA HIS A 235 -15.89 8.94 10.31
C HIS A 235 -16.33 7.52 9.93
N ARG A 236 -17.14 6.85 10.76
CA ARG A 236 -17.55 5.45 10.55
C ARG A 236 -18.20 5.18 9.19
N ASP A 237 -18.98 6.14 8.67
CA ASP A 237 -19.75 6.00 7.44
C ASP A 237 -19.04 6.65 6.24
N THR A 238 -17.79 7.11 6.43
CA THR A 238 -17.02 7.81 5.39
C THR A 238 -15.95 6.96 4.72
N VAL A 239 -15.68 5.76 5.23
CA VAL A 239 -14.76 4.77 4.65
C VAL A 239 -15.54 3.52 4.26
N GLY A 240 -15.34 3.09 3.02
CA GLY A 240 -15.90 1.84 2.50
C GLY A 240 -14.81 0.88 2.07
N TYR A 241 -15.24 -0.22 1.47
CA TYR A 241 -14.35 -1.22 0.91
C TYR A 241 -14.90 -1.79 -0.40
N GLY A 242 -13.98 -2.27 -1.22
CA GLY A 242 -14.31 -2.86 -2.52
C GLY A 242 -13.06 -3.45 -3.17
N SER A 243 -13.18 -3.88 -4.41
CA SER A 243 -12.04 -4.43 -5.17
C SER A 243 -12.17 -4.07 -6.64
N TRP A 244 -11.05 -4.10 -7.35
CA TRP A 244 -11.07 -4.02 -8.81
C TRP A 244 -11.52 -5.36 -9.39
N GLN A 245 -12.49 -5.29 -10.29
CA GLN A 245 -13.11 -6.44 -10.94
C GLN A 245 -12.95 -6.33 -12.45
N ILE A 246 -12.55 -7.45 -13.04
CA ILE A 246 -12.44 -7.59 -14.49
C ILE A 246 -13.79 -8.05 -15.01
N THR A 247 -14.47 -7.16 -15.73
CA THR A 247 -15.80 -7.43 -16.30
C THR A 247 -15.71 -7.51 -17.82
N GLY A 248 -16.77 -7.99 -18.48
CA GLY A 248 -16.85 -7.96 -19.95
C GLY A 248 -16.80 -6.54 -20.55
N ALA A 249 -17.01 -5.50 -19.73
CA ALA A 249 -16.91 -4.09 -20.12
C ALA A 249 -15.55 -3.46 -19.80
N GLY A 250 -14.61 -4.23 -19.24
CA GLY A 250 -13.31 -3.75 -18.78
C GLY A 250 -13.15 -3.80 -17.26
N LEU A 251 -12.19 -3.03 -16.75
CA LEU A 251 -11.83 -2.94 -15.33
C LEU A 251 -12.77 -1.98 -14.58
N ASN A 252 -13.48 -2.46 -13.56
CA ASN A 252 -14.40 -1.65 -12.77
C ASN A 252 -14.13 -1.86 -11.27
N PHE A 253 -14.21 -0.79 -10.48
CA PHE A 253 -14.19 -0.94 -9.03
C PHE A 253 -15.58 -1.35 -8.56
N GLU A 254 -15.68 -2.48 -7.85
CA GLU A 254 -16.93 -2.95 -7.24
C GLU A 254 -16.96 -2.58 -5.76
N PRO A 255 -17.78 -1.59 -5.35
CA PRO A 255 -18.00 -1.30 -3.94
C PRO A 255 -18.75 -2.46 -3.29
N MET A 256 -18.21 -2.99 -2.19
CA MET A 256 -18.80 -4.12 -1.49
C MET A 256 -19.55 -3.69 -0.23
N GLY A 257 -19.21 -2.53 0.34
CA GLY A 257 -19.91 -1.97 1.49
C GLY A 257 -19.29 -0.70 2.05
N VAL A 258 -19.98 -0.14 3.04
CA VAL A 258 -19.54 0.98 3.89
C VAL A 258 -19.71 0.55 5.34
N GLY A 259 -18.78 0.94 6.21
CA GLY A 259 -18.75 0.44 7.59
C GLY A 259 -18.34 -1.04 7.64
N LEU A 260 -18.63 -1.75 8.74
CA LEU A 260 -18.08 -3.08 9.06
C LEU A 260 -18.17 -4.13 7.93
N LEU A 261 -17.11 -4.93 7.80
CA LEU A 261 -16.99 -6.00 6.81
C LEU A 261 -17.66 -7.23 7.41
N PRO A 262 -18.72 -7.79 6.80
CA PRO A 262 -19.32 -9.02 7.31
C PRO A 262 -18.31 -10.17 7.24
N ASP A 263 -18.43 -11.11 8.17
CA ASP A 263 -17.62 -12.34 8.25
C ASP A 263 -17.72 -13.24 7.01
#